data_AF-A0A2R6NZ58-F1
#
_entry.id   AF-A0A2R6NZ58-F1
#
_cell.length_a   1.000
_cell.length_b   1.000
_cell.length_c   1.000
_cell.angle_alpha   90.00
_cell.angle_beta   90.00
_cell.angle_gamma   90.00
#
_symmetry.space_group_name_H-M   'P 1'
#
loop_
_entity.id
_entity.type
_entity.pdbx_description
1 polymer ?
#
loop_
_entity_poly.entity_id
_entity_poly.type
_entity_poly.pdbx_seq_one_letter_code
_entity_poly.pdbx_strand_id
1 'polypeptide(L)'
;MLKLQGRHMHEDEEIRYVLAGSAFFDIREHPTDSWIRLHVDTGNLLVVPAGIYHRFTLDTNEHVKVMRLFKDEPKWEAHYRGAQTDSNPRRLGYLSRFQSDAGPVLVAAAA
;
A
#
# COMPACT_ATOMS: atom_id res chain seq x y z
N MET A 1 -19.82 -0.68 5.44
CA MET A 1 -18.57 -1.11 4.79
C MET A 1 -17.41 -0.43 5.53
N LEU A 2 -16.46 -1.20 6.09
CA LEU A 2 -15.31 -0.61 6.81
C LEU A 2 -14.45 0.19 5.81
N LYS A 3 -14.14 1.45 6.15
CA LYS A 3 -13.39 2.39 5.27
C LYS A 3 -12.03 1.81 4.80
N LEU A 4 -11.43 0.90 5.58
CA LEU A 4 -10.09 0.33 5.36
C LEU A 4 -10.00 -0.69 4.20
N GLN A 5 -11.13 -1.25 3.74
CA GLN A 5 -11.15 -2.20 2.63
C GLN A 5 -11.16 -1.52 1.25
N GLY A 6 -11.47 -0.23 1.20
CA GLY A 6 -11.39 0.56 -0.02
C GLY A 6 -9.93 0.67 -0.48
N ARG A 7 -9.69 0.56 -1.79
CA ARG A 7 -8.34 0.75 -2.36
C ARG A 7 -7.96 2.22 -2.21
N HIS A 8 -6.91 2.51 -1.46
CA HIS A 8 -6.48 3.87 -1.18
C HIS A 8 -4.95 3.97 -1.14
N MET A 9 -4.47 5.21 -1.13
CA MET A 9 -3.09 5.54 -0.83
C MET A 9 -3.04 6.66 0.21
N HIS A 10 -1.87 6.81 0.84
CA HIS A 10 -1.56 7.91 1.73
C HIS A 10 -0.43 8.77 1.13
N GLU A 11 -0.42 10.06 1.49
CA GLU A 11 0.63 10.99 1.09
C GLU A 11 1.92 10.84 1.91
N ASP A 12 1.81 10.20 3.08
CA ASP A 12 2.88 9.81 3.98
C ASP A 12 2.95 8.28 4.11
N GLU A 13 3.99 7.77 4.77
CA GLU A 13 4.14 6.34 5.02
C GLU A 13 3.08 5.82 5.99
N GLU A 14 2.55 4.63 5.71
CA GLU A 14 1.72 3.89 6.66
C GLU A 14 2.58 2.87 7.41
N ILE A 15 2.92 3.21 8.66
CA ILE A 15 3.77 2.37 9.52
C ILE A 15 2.91 1.69 10.59
N ARG A 16 3.04 0.36 10.69
CA ARG A 16 2.26 -0.49 11.60
C ARG A 16 3.16 -1.52 12.27
N TYR A 17 3.17 -1.54 13.59
CA TYR A 17 3.78 -2.60 14.37
C TYR A 17 2.69 -3.44 15.05
N VAL A 18 2.68 -4.75 14.79
CA VAL A 18 1.63 -5.64 15.30
C VAL A 18 1.96 -6.08 16.73
N LEU A 19 1.12 -5.67 17.67
CA LEU A 19 1.27 -5.98 19.10
C LEU A 19 0.57 -7.27 19.52
N ALA A 20 -0.51 -7.65 18.84
CA ALA A 20 -1.25 -8.89 19.05
C ALA A 20 -2.16 -9.21 17.85
N GLY A 21 -2.50 -10.48 17.65
CA GLY A 21 -3.40 -10.93 16.57
C GLY A 21 -2.75 -10.90 15.20
N SER A 22 -3.58 -10.85 14.15
CA SER A 22 -3.13 -10.98 12.76
C SER A 22 -4.09 -10.33 11.76
N ALA A 23 -3.58 -9.96 10.59
CA ALA A 23 -4.34 -9.30 9.54
C ALA A 23 -3.66 -9.42 8.16
N PHE A 24 -4.36 -8.96 7.12
CA PHE A 24 -3.82 -8.84 5.77
C PHE A 24 -3.64 -7.37 5.35
N PHE A 25 -2.49 -7.09 4.74
CA PHE A 25 -2.27 -5.93 3.90
C PHE A 25 -2.17 -6.38 2.45
N ASP A 26 -3.07 -5.90 1.60
CA ASP A 26 -2.95 -6.14 0.16
C ASP A 26 -2.33 -4.91 -0.50
N ILE A 27 -1.25 -5.11 -1.24
CA ILE A 27 -0.50 -4.07 -1.97
C ILE A 27 -0.67 -4.27 -3.48
N ARG A 28 -0.83 -3.17 -4.23
CA ARG A 28 -0.76 -3.22 -5.70
C ARG A 28 0.70 -3.28 -6.15
N GLU A 29 1.04 -4.35 -6.84
CA GLU A 29 2.28 -4.47 -7.57
C GLU A 29 2.29 -3.53 -8.78
N HIS A 30 3.48 -3.08 -9.16
CA HIS A 30 3.72 -2.37 -10.41
C HIS A 30 4.79 -3.16 -11.19
N PRO A 31 4.61 -3.41 -12.51
CA PRO A 31 3.66 -2.75 -13.41
C PRO A 31 2.31 -3.43 -13.63
N THR A 32 2.09 -4.66 -13.16
CA THR A 32 0.94 -5.48 -13.55
C THR A 32 -0.37 -5.06 -12.88
N ASP A 33 -0.31 -4.21 -11.86
CA ASP A 33 -1.44 -3.86 -10.98
C ASP A 33 -2.00 -5.09 -10.24
N SER A 34 -1.27 -6.20 -10.13
CA SER A 34 -1.74 -7.39 -9.40
C SER A 34 -1.75 -7.15 -7.90
N TRP A 35 -2.56 -7.92 -7.16
CA TRP A 35 -2.54 -7.89 -5.70
C TRP A 35 -1.47 -8.82 -5.14
N ILE A 36 -0.62 -8.29 -4.26
CA ILE A 36 0.23 -9.07 -3.36
C ILE A 36 -0.39 -9.00 -1.97
N ARG A 37 -0.71 -10.14 -1.38
CA ARG A 37 -1.24 -10.25 -0.02
C ARG A 37 -0.11 -10.53 0.97
N LEU A 38 0.01 -9.64 1.95
CA LEU A 38 0.93 -9.76 3.07
C LEU A 38 0.13 -10.18 4.29
N HIS A 39 0.38 -11.38 4.82
CA HIS A 39 -0.11 -11.76 6.15
C HIS A 39 0.86 -11.18 7.18
N VAL A 40 0.33 -10.42 8.13
CA VAL A 40 1.11 -9.84 9.21
C VAL A 40 0.59 -10.34 10.55
N ASP A 41 1.51 -10.70 11.43
CA ASP A 41 1.22 -11.19 12.77
C ASP A 41 2.11 -10.52 13.83
N THR A 42 1.93 -10.93 15.08
CA THR A 42 2.55 -10.29 16.25
C THR A 42 4.07 -10.21 16.11
N GLY A 43 4.63 -9.01 16.30
CA GLY A 43 6.05 -8.72 16.16
C GLY A 43 6.47 -8.25 14.76
N ASN A 44 5.59 -8.30 13.76
CA ASN A 44 5.88 -7.74 12.44
C ASN A 44 5.82 -6.20 12.48
N LEU A 45 6.81 -5.55 11.85
CA LEU A 45 6.79 -4.12 11.50
C LEU A 45 6.59 -3.98 9.99
N LEU A 46 5.49 -3.38 9.58
CA LEU A 46 5.20 -3.06 8.19
C LEU A 46 5.36 -1.55 7.95
N VAL A 47 6.10 -1.19 6.91
CA VAL A 47 6.23 0.18 6.41
C VAL A 47 5.69 0.20 4.98
N VAL A 48 4.53 0.81 4.78
CA VAL A 48 3.89 0.96 3.47
C VAL A 48 4.29 2.33 2.90
N PRO A 49 5.01 2.40 1.77
CA PRO A 49 5.49 3.68 1.22
C PRO A 49 4.35 4.64 0.85
N ALA A 50 4.60 5.95 0.99
CA ALA A 50 3.72 6.98 0.44
C ALA A 50 3.46 6.75 -1.06
N GLY A 51 2.23 6.98 -1.51
CA GLY A 51 1.87 6.90 -2.93
C GLY A 51 1.56 5.49 -3.46
N ILE A 52 1.67 4.43 -2.66
CA ILE A 52 1.30 3.07 -3.09
C ILE A 52 -0.18 2.78 -2.81
N TYR A 53 -0.87 2.13 -3.76
CA TYR A 53 -2.22 1.65 -3.52
C TYR A 53 -2.20 0.40 -2.65
N HIS A 54 -2.95 0.44 -1.57
CA HIS A 54 -3.09 -0.65 -0.62
C HIS A 54 -4.50 -0.72 -0.02
N ARG A 55 -4.75 -1.77 0.74
CA ARG A 55 -5.91 -1.93 1.60
C ARG A 55 -5.57 -2.82 2.79
N PHE A 56 -6.40 -2.74 3.82
CA PHE A 56 -6.28 -3.53 5.02
C PHE A 56 -7.56 -4.33 5.27
N THR A 57 -7.40 -5.57 5.74
CA THR A 57 -8.52 -6.37 6.26
C THR A 57 -8.04 -7.27 7.39
N LEU A 58 -8.93 -7.56 8.33
CA LEU A 58 -8.70 -8.65 9.26
C LEU A 58 -8.65 -9.98 8.50
N ASP A 59 -7.90 -10.94 9.03
CA ASP A 59 -8.03 -12.33 8.62
C ASP A 59 -9.19 -13.00 9.37
N THR A 60 -9.28 -14.34 9.28
CA THR A 60 -10.37 -15.11 9.90
C THR A 60 -10.33 -15.12 11.43
N ASN A 61 -9.26 -14.66 12.06
CA ASN A 61 -9.19 -14.53 13.52
C ASN A 61 -9.89 -13.25 14.01
N GLU A 62 -10.29 -12.35 13.09
CA GLU A 62 -11.09 -11.15 13.35
C GLU A 62 -10.53 -10.21 14.43
N HIS A 63 -9.23 -10.29 14.72
CA HIS A 63 -8.60 -9.47 15.74
C HIS A 63 -7.14 -9.15 15.42
N VAL A 64 -6.82 -7.85 15.45
CA VAL A 64 -5.44 -7.37 15.48
C VAL A 64 -5.35 -6.12 16.36
N LYS A 65 -4.25 -6.02 17.11
CA LYS A 65 -3.84 -4.82 17.84
C LYS A 65 -2.56 -4.30 17.21
N VAL A 66 -2.60 -3.07 16.70
CA VAL A 66 -1.45 -2.43 16.05
C VAL A 66 -1.06 -1.13 16.74
N MET A 67 0.23 -0.89 16.87
CA MET A 67 0.79 0.43 17.12
C MET A 67 1.01 1.12 15.78
N ARG A 68 0.57 2.37 15.68
CA ARG A 68 0.71 3.20 14.47
C ARG A 68 1.85 4.17 14.73
N LEU A 69 2.82 4.23 13.82
CA LEU A 69 3.95 5.15 13.93
C LEU A 69 3.88 6.20 12.81
N PHE A 70 4.29 7.43 13.11
CA PHE A 70 4.34 8.55 12.17
C PHE A 70 5.69 9.23 12.31
N LYS A 71 6.21 9.70 11.18
CA LYS A 71 7.43 10.51 11.17
C LYS A 71 7.17 11.92 11.69
N ASP A 72 6.05 12.51 11.26
CA ASP A 72 5.62 13.88 11.58
C ASP A 72 4.20 13.84 12.19
N GLU A 73 3.57 15.00 12.38
CA GLU A 73 2.17 15.08 12.81
C GLU A 73 1.26 14.23 11.90
N PRO A 74 0.41 13.37 12.47
CA PRO A 74 -0.26 12.35 11.69
C PRO A 74 -1.35 12.94 10.79
N LYS A 75 -1.21 12.72 9.49
CA LYS A 75 -2.28 12.93 8.50
C LYS A 75 -2.94 11.61 8.17
N TRP A 76 -4.23 11.51 8.48
CA TRP A 76 -5.00 10.27 8.37
C TRP A 76 -5.77 10.12 7.05
N GLU A 77 -5.58 11.06 6.13
CA GLU A 77 -6.41 11.13 4.94
C GLU A 77 -6.08 9.98 3.99
N ALA A 78 -7.10 9.16 3.71
CA ALA A 78 -7.04 8.11 2.72
C ALA A 78 -7.55 8.69 1.38
N HIS A 79 -6.69 8.70 0.37
CA HIS A 79 -7.10 9.05 -0.98
C HIS A 79 -7.48 7.78 -1.73
N TYR A 80 -8.78 7.58 -1.93
CA TYR A 80 -9.30 6.41 -2.63
C TYR A 80 -8.94 6.45 -4.12
N ARG A 81 -8.66 5.28 -4.69
CA ARG A 81 -8.25 5.14 -6.09
C ARG A 81 -9.26 5.80 -7.05
N GLY A 82 -8.75 6.68 -7.91
CA GLY A 82 -9.49 7.37 -8.95
C GLY A 82 -8.61 8.40 -9.66
N ALA A 83 -9.12 9.01 -10.72
CA ALA A 83 -8.34 9.91 -11.60
C ALA A 83 -7.63 11.05 -10.82
N GLN A 84 -8.30 11.65 -9.83
CA GLN A 84 -7.70 12.69 -9.00
C GLN A 84 -6.49 12.17 -8.18
N THR A 85 -6.61 10.97 -7.62
CA THR A 85 -5.55 10.33 -6.84
C THR A 85 -4.42 9.81 -7.72
N ASP A 86 -4.72 9.36 -8.94
CA ASP A 86 -3.71 8.96 -9.92
C ASP A 86 -2.83 10.14 -10.37
N SER A 87 -3.37 11.36 -10.37
CA SER A 87 -2.63 12.60 -10.62
C SER A 87 -1.98 13.20 -9.36
N ASN A 88 -2.09 12.56 -8.19
CA ASN A 88 -1.50 13.09 -6.96
C ASN A 88 0.05 13.09 -7.03
N PRO A 89 0.75 14.18 -6.64
CA PRO A 89 2.20 14.26 -6.70
C PRO A 89 2.94 13.15 -5.95
N ARG A 90 2.41 12.67 -4.82
CA ARG A 90 2.98 11.55 -4.05
C ARG A 90 2.85 10.23 -4.80
N ARG A 91 1.73 10.01 -5.49
CA ARG A 91 1.53 8.84 -6.36
C ARG A 91 2.51 8.85 -7.53
N LEU A 92 2.64 9.99 -8.20
CA LEU A 92 3.59 10.16 -9.31
C LEU A 92 5.04 9.97 -8.85
N GLY A 93 5.41 10.52 -7.70
CA GLY A 93 6.74 10.35 -7.10
C GLY A 93 7.02 8.93 -6.60
N TYR A 94 6.00 8.13 -6.27
CA TYR A 94 6.16 6.70 -6.03
C TYR A 94 6.45 5.96 -7.34
N LEU A 95 5.66 6.22 -8.39
CA LEU A 95 5.80 5.55 -9.69
C LEU A 95 7.11 5.88 -10.40
N SER A 96 7.60 7.12 -10.27
CA SER A 96 8.88 7.53 -10.88
C SER A 96 10.08 6.75 -10.38
N ARG A 97 10.00 6.12 -9.19
CA ARG A 97 11.08 5.27 -8.64
C ARG A 97 11.28 3.96 -9.41
N PHE A 98 10.26 3.54 -10.16
CA PHE A 98 10.28 2.32 -10.96
C PHE A 98 10.51 2.60 -12.45
N GLN A 99 10.56 3.87 -12.84
CA GLN A 99 10.98 4.29 -14.17
C GLN A 99 12.51 4.29 -14.19
N SER A 100 13.09 3.22 -14.73
CA SER A 100 14.52 3.20 -15.06
C SER A 100 14.81 4.17 -16.22
N ASP A 101 16.02 4.74 -16.24
CA ASP A 101 16.62 5.34 -17.47
C ASP A 101 16.81 4.32 -18.62
N ALA A 102 16.44 3.06 -18.41
CA ALA A 102 16.35 2.05 -19.45
C ALA A 102 14.95 2.11 -20.09
N GLY A 103 14.92 2.42 -21.39
CA GLY A 103 13.74 2.43 -22.25
C GLY A 103 12.96 1.11 -22.28
N PRO A 104 11.89 1.03 -23.07
CA PRO A 104 10.88 -0.02 -22.94
C PRO A 104 11.51 -1.40 -23.12
N VAL A 105 11.34 -2.26 -22.11
CA VAL A 105 11.54 -3.70 -22.27
C VAL A 105 10.43 -4.19 -23.18
N LEU A 106 10.75 -4.33 -24.46
CA LEU A 106 9.95 -5.06 -25.44
C LEU A 106 9.80 -6.50 -24.95
N VAL A 107 8.67 -6.80 -24.33
CA VAL A 107 8.23 -8.19 -24.22
C VAL A 107 7.72 -8.59 -25.60
N ALA A 108 8.63 -9.13 -26.42
CA ALA A 108 8.26 -9.79 -27.65
C ALA A 108 7.37 -10.99 -27.30
N ALA A 109 6.07 -10.87 -27.57
CA ALA A 109 5.20 -12.03 -27.68
C ALA A 109 5.67 -12.82 -28.90
N ALA A 110 6.31 -13.97 -28.67
CA ALA A 110 6.56 -14.94 -29.71
C ALA A 110 5.21 -15.51 -30.16
N ALA A 111 4.96 -15.43 -31.47
CA ALA A 111 3.88 -16.12 -32.16
C ALA A 111 4.22 -17.60 -32.37
#